data_AF-A0A9W6B561-F1
#
_entry.id   AF-A0A9W6B561-F1
#
_cell.length_a   1.000
_cell.length_b   1.000
_cell.length_c   1.000
_cell.angle_alpha   90.00
_cell.angle_beta   90.00
_cell.angle_gamma   90.00
#
_symmetry.space_group_name_H-M   'P 1'
#
loop_
_entity.id
_entity.type
_entity.pdbx_description
1 polymer ?
#
loop_
_entity_poly.entity_id
_entity_poly.type
_entity_poly.pdbx_seq_one_letter_code
_entity_poly.pdbx_strand_id
1 'polypeptide(L)'
;MQDKIQNDMMYGDKASKAILSNLSYQFFGKVNDPDTAKYYERFFEIIKDSTKSVSRGHSLDFDTRITTGEKEIPKIRSDIFFRLKQGEFITYADGKDEKVQFNLQKIHRELAKRTKPFSLADLEANFELIYYEARSIFK
;
A
#
# COMPACT_ATOMS: atom_id res chain seq x y z
N MET A 1 -5.30 2.76 4.32
CA MET A 1 -6.69 3.28 4.23
C MET A 1 -7.40 2.44 3.18
N GLN A 2 -8.55 1.85 3.51
CA GLN A 2 -9.15 0.76 2.71
C GLN A 2 -10.21 1.25 1.71
N ASP A 3 -10.87 2.38 1.99
CA ASP A 3 -11.91 2.94 1.14
C ASP A 3 -11.84 4.48 1.16
N LYS A 4 -11.76 5.10 -0.03
CA LYS A 4 -11.79 6.55 -0.23
C LYS A 4 -13.11 7.14 0.23
N ILE A 5 -14.22 6.44 0.00
CA ILE A 5 -15.58 6.92 0.28
C ILE A 5 -15.78 7.10 1.79
N GLN A 6 -15.23 6.20 2.62
CA GLN A 6 -15.26 6.35 4.06
C GLN A 6 -14.43 7.55 4.55
N ASN A 7 -13.31 7.86 3.89
CA ASN A 7 -12.48 9.01 4.26
C ASN A 7 -13.11 10.34 3.84
N ASP A 8 -13.69 10.39 2.64
CA ASP A 8 -14.41 11.58 2.15
C ASP A 8 -15.66 11.86 3.00
N MET A 9 -16.34 10.82 3.51
CA MET A 9 -17.45 10.98 4.45
C MET A 9 -17.01 11.51 5.82
N MET A 10 -15.79 11.17 6.28
CA MET A 10 -15.27 11.56 7.58
C MET A 10 -14.64 12.96 7.61
N TYR A 11 -13.97 13.37 6.53
CA TYR A 11 -13.19 14.62 6.49
C TYR A 11 -13.65 15.61 5.40
N GLY A 12 -14.48 15.18 4.45
CA GLY A 12 -14.86 15.94 3.26
C GLY A 12 -13.76 15.97 2.19
N ASP A 13 -14.17 16.05 0.91
CA ASP A 13 -13.31 15.92 -0.28
C ASP A 13 -12.02 16.76 -0.29
N LYS A 14 -12.03 17.94 0.35
CA LYS A 14 -10.89 18.87 0.36
C LYS A 14 -9.87 18.53 1.44
N ALA A 15 -10.33 18.17 2.65
CA ALA A 15 -9.43 17.87 3.76
C ALA A 15 -8.88 16.43 3.65
N SER A 16 -9.68 15.48 3.17
CA SER A 16 -9.22 14.12 2.85
C SER A 16 -8.06 14.16 1.84
N LYS A 17 -8.20 14.97 0.79
CA LYS A 17 -7.17 15.19 -0.22
C LYS A 17 -5.92 15.85 0.36
N ALA A 18 -6.06 16.87 1.21
CA ALA A 18 -4.90 17.56 1.81
C ALA A 18 -4.09 16.63 2.73
N ILE A 19 -4.76 15.82 3.55
CA ILE A 19 -4.10 14.86 4.45
C ILE A 19 -3.36 13.79 3.63
N LEU A 20 -4.02 13.23 2.62
CA LEU A 20 -3.43 12.20 1.77
C LEU A 20 -2.28 12.76 0.93
N SER A 21 -2.39 13.98 0.41
CA SER A 21 -1.30 14.62 -0.34
C SER A 21 -0.10 15.00 0.53
N ASN A 22 -0.25 15.08 1.86
CA ASN A 22 0.84 15.41 2.78
C ASN A 22 1.57 14.18 3.33
N LEU A 23 1.15 12.97 2.99
CA LEU A 23 1.86 11.74 3.38
C LEU A 23 3.02 11.49 2.41
N SER A 24 4.25 11.51 2.93
CA SER A 24 5.50 11.36 2.18
C SER A 24 5.73 9.95 1.61
N TYR A 25 5.12 8.94 2.23
CA TYR A 25 5.22 7.54 1.85
C TYR A 25 3.82 6.98 1.62
N GLN A 26 3.55 6.53 0.39
CA GLN A 26 2.24 6.00 0.00
C GLN A 26 2.40 4.64 -0.65
N PHE A 27 1.55 3.70 -0.26
CA PHE A 27 1.48 2.35 -0.83
C PHE A 27 0.12 2.19 -1.51
N PHE A 28 0.14 1.98 -2.81
CA PHE A 28 -1.05 1.78 -3.63
C PHE A 28 -1.17 0.30 -3.96
N GLY A 29 -2.19 -0.34 -3.40
CA GLY A 29 -2.48 -1.75 -3.63
C GLY A 29 -3.41 -1.97 -4.83
N LYS A 30 -3.84 -3.23 -4.98
CA LYS A 30 -4.88 -3.59 -5.96
C LYS A 30 -6.17 -2.81 -5.70
N VAL A 31 -6.72 -2.22 -6.76
CA VAL A 31 -8.00 -1.51 -6.74
C VAL A 31 -9.02 -2.24 -7.60
N ASN A 32 -10.28 -2.27 -7.15
CA ASN A 32 -11.40 -2.82 -7.93
C ASN A 32 -12.34 -1.73 -8.48
N ASP A 33 -12.27 -0.52 -7.92
CA ASP A 33 -13.13 0.62 -8.27
C ASP A 33 -12.41 1.61 -9.23
N PRO A 34 -13.01 1.96 -10.38
CA PRO A 34 -12.41 2.90 -11.33
C PRO A 34 -12.15 4.31 -10.81
N ASP A 35 -12.97 4.81 -9.91
CA ASP A 35 -12.80 6.16 -9.39
C ASP A 35 -11.61 6.25 -8.45
N THR A 36 -11.39 5.21 -7.65
CA THR A 36 -10.21 5.05 -6.80
C THR A 36 -8.93 4.90 -7.64
N ALA A 37 -8.97 4.14 -8.74
CA ALA A 37 -7.82 3.99 -9.64
C ALA A 37 -7.43 5.32 -10.31
N LYS A 38 -8.41 6.11 -10.77
CA LYS A 38 -8.18 7.46 -11.30
C LYS A 38 -7.69 8.44 -10.24
N TYR A 39 -8.07 8.25 -8.98
CA TYR A 39 -7.56 9.05 -7.87
C TYR A 39 -6.07 8.77 -7.63
N TYR A 40 -5.64 7.51 -7.66
CA TYR A 40 -4.24 7.13 -7.51
C TYR A 40 -3.36 7.65 -8.64
N GLU A 41 -3.85 7.62 -9.88
CA GLU A 41 -3.15 8.17 -11.05
C GLU A 41 -2.73 9.64 -10.89
N ARG A 42 -3.45 10.43 -10.09
CA ARG A 42 -3.15 11.85 -9.84
C ARG A 42 -1.93 12.09 -8.94
N PHE A 43 -1.44 11.08 -8.23
CA PHE A 43 -0.27 11.20 -7.36
C PHE A 43 1.05 11.01 -8.11
N PHE A 44 1.00 10.43 -9.31
CA PHE A 44 2.19 10.18 -10.13
C PHE A 44 2.43 11.33 -11.09
N GLU A 45 3.70 11.53 -11.44
CA GLU A 45 4.10 12.56 -12.37
C GLU A 45 3.51 12.34 -13.77
N ILE A 46 3.19 13.43 -14.46
CA ILE A 46 2.74 13.42 -15.85
C ILE A 46 3.99 13.44 -16.75
N ILE A 47 4.13 12.43 -17.60
CA ILE A 47 5.21 12.31 -18.58
C ILE A 47 4.67 12.70 -19.96
N LYS A 48 5.50 13.38 -20.76
CA LYS A 48 5.20 13.65 -22.17
C LYS A 48 5.54 12.43 -23.01
N ASP A 49 4.52 11.80 -23.58
CA ASP A 49 4.67 10.69 -24.51
C ASP A 49 4.60 11.20 -25.95
N SER A 50 5.68 11.00 -26.72
CA SER A 50 5.74 11.40 -28.13
C SER A 50 5.10 10.33 -28.99
N THR A 51 3.92 10.62 -29.54
CA THR A 51 3.23 9.68 -30.42
C THR A 51 3.65 9.94 -31.87
N LYS A 52 4.18 8.92 -32.55
CA LYS A 52 4.49 8.99 -33.99
C LYS A 52 3.43 8.21 -34.77
N SER A 53 2.63 8.93 -35.55
CA SER A 53 1.65 8.35 -36.45
C SER A 53 2.23 8.26 -37.85
N VAL A 54 2.36 7.05 -38.38
CA VAL A 54 2.84 6.80 -39.74
C VAL A 54 1.64 6.50 -40.63
N SER A 55 1.39 7.39 -41.58
CA SER A 55 0.30 7.24 -42.56
C SER A 55 0.92 6.77 -43.86
N ARG A 56 0.57 5.57 -44.33
CA ARG A 56 1.07 5.00 -45.59
C ARG A 56 -0.07 4.91 -46.59
N GLY A 57 0.05 5.65 -47.70
CA GLY A 57 -0.90 5.56 -48.81
C GLY A 57 -0.80 4.22 -49.53
N HIS A 58 -1.93 3.63 -49.90
CA HIS A 58 -2.03 2.33 -50.61
C HIS A 58 -2.04 2.47 -52.15
N SER A 59 -1.66 3.63 -52.70
CA SER A 59 -1.63 3.91 -54.15
C SER A 59 -0.18 4.00 -54.66
N LEU A 60 0.02 3.93 -55.99
CA LEU A 60 1.30 3.92 -56.73
C LEU A 60 2.30 5.06 -56.39
N ASP A 61 1.88 6.07 -55.60
CA ASP A 61 2.75 7.08 -55.03
C ASP A 61 3.09 6.76 -53.57
N PHE A 62 4.35 6.40 -53.33
CA PHE A 62 4.92 5.98 -52.04
C PHE A 62 5.10 7.14 -51.04
N ASP A 63 4.14 8.04 -50.90
CA ASP A 63 4.28 9.14 -49.96
C ASP A 63 3.92 8.66 -48.54
N THR A 64 4.93 8.54 -47.67
CA THR A 64 4.75 8.15 -46.27
C THR A 64 4.82 9.40 -45.42
N ARG A 65 3.67 9.84 -44.91
CA ARG A 65 3.59 11.01 -44.03
C ARG A 65 3.73 10.57 -42.58
N ILE A 66 4.80 11.04 -41.93
CA ILE A 66 5.04 10.83 -40.49
C ILE A 66 4.60 12.10 -39.76
N THR A 67 3.54 11.99 -38.95
CA THR A 67 3.08 13.06 -38.08
C THR A 67 3.51 12.74 -36.65
N THR A 68 4.21 13.67 -36.00
CA THR A 68 4.60 13.54 -34.59
C THR A 68 3.68 14.41 -33.74
N GLY A 69 3.09 13.86 -32.69
CA GLY A 69 2.31 14.58 -31.69
C GLY A 69 2.87 14.34 -30.29
N GLU A 70 2.60 15.26 -29.36
CA GLU A 70 2.97 15.13 -27.95
C GLU A 70 1.68 14.97 -27.13
N LYS A 71 1.64 13.96 -26.24
CA LYS A 71 0.53 13.75 -25.32
C LYS A 71 1.05 13.63 -23.90
N GLU A 72 0.44 14.39 -22.99
CA GLU A 72 0.70 14.27 -21.56
C GLU A 72 -0.04 13.04 -21.01
N ILE A 73 0.71 12.05 -20.51
CA ILE A 73 0.19 10.80 -19.96
C ILE A 73 0.80 10.59 -18.57
N PRO A 74 0.00 10.22 -17.56
CA PRO A 74 0.53 9.87 -16.24
C PRO A 74 1.54 8.72 -16.32
N LYS A 75 2.65 8.82 -15.57
CA LYS A 75 3.70 7.79 -15.50
C LYS A 75 3.15 6.41 -15.16
N ILE A 76 2.21 6.37 -14.21
CA ILE A 76 1.49 5.16 -13.82
C ILE A 76 0.01 5.39 -14.12
N ARG A 77 -0.47 4.68 -15.13
CA ARG A 77 -1.87 4.72 -15.53
C ARG A 77 -2.76 3.94 -14.57
N SER A 78 -4.01 4.36 -14.47
CA SER A 78 -5.04 3.71 -13.66
C SER A 78 -5.20 2.20 -13.96
N ASP A 79 -4.95 1.75 -15.19
CA ASP A 79 -5.08 0.34 -15.59
C ASP A 79 -4.10 -0.61 -14.89
N ILE A 80 -2.98 -0.09 -14.36
CA ILE A 80 -1.98 -0.89 -13.66
C ILE A 80 -2.52 -1.36 -12.30
N PHE A 81 -3.23 -0.50 -11.57
CA PHE A 81 -3.74 -0.80 -10.23
C PHE A 81 -4.79 -1.93 -10.22
N PHE A 82 -5.52 -2.11 -11.31
CA PHE A 82 -6.46 -3.23 -11.46
C PHE A 82 -5.76 -4.57 -11.68
N ARG A 83 -4.58 -4.55 -12.31
CA ARG A 83 -3.80 -5.75 -12.65
C ARG A 83 -2.91 -6.23 -11.51
N LEU A 84 -2.67 -5.40 -10.50
CA LEU A 84 -1.89 -5.78 -9.31
C LEU A 84 -2.51 -7.01 -8.65
N LYS A 85 -1.67 -7.96 -8.26
CA LYS A 85 -2.08 -9.13 -7.47
C LYS A 85 -2.05 -8.78 -5.98
N GLN A 86 -2.73 -9.59 -5.17
CA GLN A 86 -2.66 -9.47 -3.72
C GLN A 86 -1.20 -9.58 -3.26
N GLY A 87 -0.75 -8.63 -2.44
CA GLY A 87 0.64 -8.55 -2.00
C GLY A 87 1.53 -7.69 -2.89
N GLU A 88 1.10 -7.31 -4.10
CA GLU A 88 1.79 -6.34 -4.94
C GLU A 88 1.29 -4.92 -4.68
N PHE A 89 2.22 -3.99 -4.56
CA PHE A 89 1.96 -2.58 -4.31
C PHE A 89 2.87 -1.72 -5.18
N ILE A 90 2.40 -0.52 -5.46
CA ILE A 90 3.19 0.55 -6.03
C ILE A 90 3.46 1.54 -4.90
N THR A 91 4.72 1.79 -4.61
CA THR A 91 5.13 2.80 -3.64
C THR A 91 5.34 4.13 -4.31
N TYR A 92 5.06 5.20 -3.58
CA TYR A 92 5.55 6.53 -3.89
C TYR A 92 6.22 7.08 -2.64
N ALA A 93 7.52 7.34 -2.76
CA ALA A 93 8.36 7.84 -1.67
C ALA A 93 9.38 8.83 -2.22
N ASP A 94 9.35 10.08 -1.75
CA ASP A 94 10.36 11.11 -2.08
C ASP A 94 10.61 11.28 -3.59
N GLY A 95 9.55 11.27 -4.40
CA GLY A 95 9.62 11.43 -5.87
C GLY A 95 10.04 10.16 -6.63
N LYS A 96 10.16 9.03 -5.95
CA LYS A 96 10.45 7.72 -6.55
C LYS A 96 9.25 6.80 -6.42
N ASP A 97 8.89 6.19 -7.55
CA ASP A 97 7.91 5.12 -7.64
C ASP A 97 8.60 3.77 -7.84
N GLU A 98 8.25 2.79 -7.02
CA GLU A 98 8.74 1.41 -7.14
C GLU A 98 7.59 0.41 -7.01
N LYS A 99 7.72 -0.74 -7.68
CA LYS A 99 6.80 -1.86 -7.48
C LYS A 99 7.38 -2.78 -6.40
N VAL A 100 6.67 -2.94 -5.30
CA VAL A 100 7.07 -3.80 -4.19
C VAL A 100 6.09 -4.96 -4.02
N GLN A 101 6.60 -6.12 -3.65
CA GLN A 101 5.78 -7.28 -3.32
C GLN A 101 6.03 -7.70 -1.87
N PHE A 102 5.02 -7.58 -1.03
CA PHE A 102 5.05 -8.10 0.33
C PHE A 102 4.67 -9.58 0.31
N ASN A 103 5.64 -10.43 0.62
CA ASN A 103 5.40 -11.85 0.81
C ASN A 103 4.92 -12.10 2.24
N LEU A 104 3.86 -12.90 2.40
CA LEU A 104 3.40 -13.34 3.71
C LEU A 104 4.48 -14.21 4.36
N GLN A 105 5.09 -13.70 5.43
CA GLN A 105 6.03 -14.48 6.22
C GLN A 105 5.30 -15.65 6.86
N LYS A 106 5.91 -16.85 6.79
CA LYS A 106 5.39 -18.03 7.49
C LYS A 106 5.67 -17.87 8.98
N ILE A 107 4.72 -17.26 9.70
CA ILE A 107 4.79 -17.16 11.16
C ILE A 107 4.45 -18.54 11.71
N HIS A 108 5.47 -19.25 12.18
CA HIS A 108 5.28 -20.48 12.94
C HIS A 108 4.77 -20.09 14.34
N ARG A 109 3.52 -20.47 14.64
CA ARG A 109 2.98 -20.34 16.00
C ARG A 109 3.71 -21.34 16.90
N GLU A 110 4.74 -20.88 17.57
CA GLU A 110 5.39 -21.60 18.65
C GLU A 110 4.94 -21.03 19.99
N LEU A 111 4.72 -21.89 20.97
CA LEU A 111 4.64 -21.45 22.36
C LEU A 111 5.99 -20.81 22.71
N ALA A 112 5.95 -19.66 23.38
CA ALA A 112 7.16 -19.06 23.92
C ALA A 112 7.93 -20.14 24.68
N LYS A 113 9.18 -20.39 24.27
CA LYS A 113 10.06 -21.32 25.00
C LYS A 113 10.07 -20.86 26.44
N ARG A 114 9.67 -21.72 27.39
CA ARG A 114 9.68 -21.41 28.82
C ARG A 114 11.10 -20.96 29.17
N THR A 115 11.31 -19.65 29.30
CA THR A 115 12.62 -19.03 29.50
C THR A 115 13.14 -19.24 30.91
N LYS A 116 12.28 -19.68 31.84
CA LYS A 116 12.67 -20.05 33.21
C LYS A 116 12.04 -21.39 33.58
N PRO A 117 12.83 -22.46 33.76
CA PRO A 117 12.36 -23.60 34.54
C PRO A 117 12.24 -23.14 35.99
N PHE A 118 11.02 -22.93 36.47
CA PHE A 118 10.80 -22.77 37.90
C PHE A 118 11.00 -24.13 38.57
N SER A 119 11.80 -24.16 39.64
CA SER A 119 11.94 -25.36 40.46
C SER A 119 10.70 -25.54 41.34
N LEU A 120 10.51 -26.74 41.89
CA LEU A 120 9.43 -26.99 42.88
C LEU A 120 9.57 -26.06 44.10
N ALA A 121 10.80 -25.74 44.51
CA ALA A 121 11.05 -24.83 45.63
C ALA A 121 10.61 -23.39 45.31
N ASP A 122 10.80 -22.92 44.07
CA ASP A 122 10.35 -21.58 43.66
C ASP A 122 8.82 -21.49 43.67
N LEU A 123 8.14 -22.57 43.29
CA LEU A 123 6.67 -22.64 43.31
C LEU A 123 6.14 -22.64 44.74
N GLU A 124 6.78 -23.38 45.65
CA GLU A 124 6.39 -23.45 47.06
C GLU A 124 6.62 -22.13 47.79
N ALA A 125 7.76 -21.46 47.55
CA ALA A 125 8.03 -20.13 48.07
C ALA A 125 7.00 -19.09 47.58
N ASN A 126 6.61 -19.16 46.30
CA ASN A 126 5.60 -18.26 45.75
C ASN A 126 4.19 -18.56 46.31
N PHE A 127 3.86 -19.83 46.56
CA PHE A 127 2.60 -20.21 47.19
C PHE A 127 2.48 -19.65 48.61
N GLU A 128 3.52 -19.82 49.42
CA GLU A 128 3.56 -19.27 50.78
C GLU A 128 3.45 -17.74 50.77
N LEU A 129 4.15 -17.06 49.86
CA LEU A 129 4.06 -15.61 49.70
C LEU A 129 2.61 -15.15 49.42
N ILE A 130 1.97 -15.75 48.42
CA ILE A 130 0.57 -15.43 48.06
C ILE A 130 -0.38 -15.75 49.22
N TYR A 131 -0.15 -16.85 49.93
CA TYR A 131 -0.95 -17.24 51.07
C TYR A 131 -0.87 -16.22 52.22
N TYR A 132 0.34 -15.76 52.55
CA TYR A 132 0.54 -14.72 53.57
C TYR A 132 -0.05 -13.38 53.15
N GLU A 133 0.12 -12.95 51.90
CA GLU A 133 -0.47 -11.73 51.36
C GLU A 133 -2.00 -11.78 51.42
N ALA A 134 -2.61 -12.86 50.91
CA ALA A 134 -4.06 -13.03 50.93
C ALA A 134 -4.62 -13.02 52.37
N ARG A 135 -3.92 -13.68 53.31
CA ARG A 135 -4.31 -13.69 54.72
C ARG A 135 -4.13 -12.33 55.40
N SER A 136 -3.18 -11.51 54.95
CA SER A 136 -2.95 -10.17 55.48
C SER A 136 -4.09 -9.19 55.17
N ILE A 137 -4.84 -9.42 54.09
CA ILE A 137 -6.01 -8.61 53.70
C ILE A 137 -7.17 -8.75 54.72
N PHE A 138 -7.23 -9.87 55.43
CA PHE A 138 -8.30 -10.16 56.40
C PHE A 138 -7.90 -9.85 57.87
N LYS A 139 -6.78 -9.15 58.07
CA LYS A 139 -6.37 -8.58 59.36
C LYS A 139 -6.59 -7.08 59.38
#